data_AF-A0A8T5BVK5-F1
#
_entry.id   AF-A0A8T5BVK5-F1
#
_cell.length_a   1.000
_cell.length_b   1.000
_cell.length_c   1.000
_cell.angle_alpha   90.00
_cell.angle_beta   90.00
_cell.angle_gamma   90.00
#
_symmetry.space_group_name_H-M   'P 1'
#
loop_
_entity.id
_entity.type
_entity.pdbx_description
1 polymer ?
#
loop_
_entity_poly.entity_id
_entity_poly.type
_entity_poly.pdbx_seq_one_letter_code
_entity_poly.pdbx_strand_id
1 'polypeptide(L)'
;ASHVDTFRVISPFRFDGEYAYGTGVCDAKGSIVAILLALSTISSLNFGVAFFHDEEIGGKGSEIFSQRYKPKKAIVMEPTNLTIANVHYGGLEVFLEVSGISSHGSCPDKGENAIEKCIELIGTMRKLNKAKISTQFIMGGNREDYVIPDHCIARVNFQFAPSIKVEELLGEVNAICQGRAKVTVKECFNGFISGETTNILVKALKAAGLKVAFSEMPSWTDAINLYHLAACDAVVFGPGELSQ
;
A
#
# COMPACT_ATOMS: atom_id res chain seq x y z
N ALA A 1 -13.90 7.75 -7.91
CA ALA A 1 -12.68 7.52 -8.72
C ALA A 1 -12.30 6.05 -8.59
N SER A 2 -11.59 5.50 -9.55
CA SER A 2 -11.05 4.13 -9.56
C SER A 2 -9.94 4.07 -10.62
N HIS A 3 -9.15 3.00 -10.70
CA HIS A 3 -8.09 2.85 -11.68
C HIS A 3 -8.41 1.80 -12.76
N VAL A 4 -7.85 1.98 -13.96
CA VAL A 4 -8.10 1.12 -15.13
C VAL A 4 -7.03 0.05 -15.34
N ASP A 5 -5.84 0.28 -14.82
CA ASP A 5 -4.73 -0.65 -14.87
C ASP A 5 -4.90 -1.79 -13.87
N THR A 6 -4.14 -2.84 -14.11
CA THR A 6 -4.05 -4.02 -13.25
C THR A 6 -2.59 -4.43 -13.23
N PHE A 7 -2.20 -5.26 -12.25
CA PHE A 7 -1.01 -6.09 -12.41
C PHE A 7 -1.03 -6.92 -13.72
N ARG A 8 0.11 -7.57 -14.01
CA ARG A 8 0.22 -8.52 -15.12
C ARG A 8 -0.96 -9.49 -15.09
N VAL A 9 -1.66 -9.61 -16.22
CA VAL A 9 -2.77 -10.56 -16.36
C VAL A 9 -2.24 -11.98 -16.24
N ILE A 10 -2.62 -12.64 -15.14
CA ILE A 10 -2.26 -14.03 -14.83
C ILE A 10 -3.43 -14.99 -14.99
N SER A 11 -4.66 -14.50 -14.91
CA SER A 11 -5.87 -15.31 -15.13
C SER A 11 -6.78 -14.64 -16.16
N PRO A 12 -7.22 -15.37 -17.21
CA PRO A 12 -8.20 -14.85 -18.14
C PRO A 12 -9.54 -14.64 -17.47
N PHE A 13 -10.38 -13.83 -18.10
CA PHE A 13 -11.75 -13.63 -17.66
C PHE A 13 -12.61 -14.89 -17.88
N ARG A 14 -13.40 -15.28 -16.87
CA ARG A 14 -14.50 -16.24 -17.00
C ARG A 14 -15.66 -15.84 -16.10
N PHE A 15 -16.86 -16.27 -16.45
CA PHE A 15 -18.08 -16.11 -15.66
C PHE A 15 -18.85 -17.43 -15.67
N ASP A 16 -19.27 -17.92 -14.51
CA ASP A 16 -19.98 -19.20 -14.37
C ASP A 16 -21.50 -19.05 -14.14
N GLY A 17 -22.02 -17.83 -14.20
CA GLY A 17 -23.42 -17.52 -13.90
C GLY A 17 -23.63 -16.92 -12.51
N GLU A 18 -22.67 -17.09 -11.59
CA GLU A 18 -22.73 -16.58 -10.22
C GLU A 18 -21.52 -15.69 -9.91
N TYR A 19 -20.32 -16.12 -10.28
CA TYR A 19 -19.06 -15.45 -10.02
C TYR A 19 -18.33 -15.08 -11.30
N ALA A 20 -17.78 -13.86 -11.31
CA ALA A 20 -16.82 -13.42 -12.31
C ALA A 20 -15.40 -13.66 -11.78
N TYR A 21 -14.51 -14.15 -12.63
CA TYR A 21 -13.12 -14.48 -12.29
C TYR A 21 -12.17 -13.90 -13.33
N GLY A 22 -10.96 -13.60 -12.90
CA GLY A 22 -9.89 -13.10 -13.77
C GLY A 22 -9.15 -11.93 -13.15
N THR A 23 -7.93 -11.69 -13.62
CA THR A 23 -7.15 -10.52 -13.19
C THR A 23 -7.91 -9.25 -13.54
N GLY A 24 -8.10 -8.37 -12.56
CA GLY A 24 -8.83 -7.12 -12.75
C GLY A 24 -10.30 -7.16 -12.35
N VAL A 25 -10.92 -8.35 -12.17
CA VAL A 25 -12.37 -8.43 -11.91
C VAL A 25 -12.72 -7.75 -10.58
N CYS A 26 -11.98 -8.06 -9.52
CA CYS A 26 -12.11 -7.42 -8.22
C CYS A 26 -11.45 -6.03 -8.27
N ASP A 27 -10.14 -6.03 -8.53
CA ASP A 27 -9.25 -4.87 -8.44
C ASP A 27 -8.83 -4.35 -9.83
N ALA A 28 -9.42 -3.28 -10.38
CA ALA A 28 -10.58 -2.54 -9.86
C ALA A 28 -11.76 -2.47 -10.85
N LYS A 29 -11.82 -3.36 -11.84
CA LYS A 29 -12.83 -3.27 -12.93
C LYS A 29 -14.25 -3.47 -12.44
N GLY A 30 -14.48 -4.21 -11.35
CA GLY A 30 -15.79 -4.32 -10.72
C GLY A 30 -16.33 -2.95 -10.28
N SER A 31 -15.48 -2.12 -9.69
CA SER A 31 -15.79 -0.73 -9.35
C SER A 31 -16.11 0.13 -10.57
N ILE A 32 -15.32 0.01 -11.64
CA ILE A 32 -15.57 0.73 -12.89
C ILE A 32 -16.95 0.38 -13.46
N VAL A 33 -17.28 -0.91 -13.52
CA VAL A 33 -18.60 -1.36 -14.02
C VAL A 33 -19.72 -0.80 -13.14
N ALA A 34 -19.59 -0.83 -11.82
CA ALA A 34 -20.57 -0.26 -10.91
C ALA A 34 -20.80 1.25 -11.14
N ILE A 35 -19.71 2.00 -11.36
CA ILE A 35 -19.78 3.43 -11.71
C ILE A 35 -20.53 3.63 -13.03
N LEU A 36 -20.14 2.91 -14.09
CA LEU A 36 -20.75 3.06 -15.41
C LEU A 36 -22.24 2.71 -15.41
N LEU A 37 -22.64 1.66 -14.69
CA LEU A 37 -24.04 1.30 -14.52
C LEU A 37 -24.82 2.39 -13.79
N ALA A 38 -24.29 2.96 -12.71
CA ALA A 38 -24.93 4.08 -12.02
C ALA A 38 -25.08 5.30 -12.95
N LEU A 39 -24.03 5.66 -13.68
CA LEU A 39 -24.07 6.77 -14.64
C LEU A 39 -25.12 6.56 -15.74
N SER A 40 -25.38 5.33 -16.17
CA SER A 40 -26.41 5.03 -17.18
C SER A 40 -27.84 5.36 -16.73
N THR A 41 -28.06 5.49 -15.42
CA THR A 41 -29.37 5.80 -14.82
C THR A 41 -29.52 7.27 -14.42
N ILE A 42 -28.44 8.05 -14.45
CA ILE A 42 -28.40 9.45 -14.02
C ILE A 42 -28.53 10.37 -15.24
N SER A 43 -29.52 11.26 -15.22
CA SER A 43 -29.79 12.19 -16.33
C SER A 43 -28.94 13.47 -16.30
N SER A 44 -28.41 13.85 -15.13
CA SER A 44 -27.54 15.02 -14.97
C SER A 44 -26.49 14.79 -13.88
N LEU A 45 -25.24 15.16 -14.17
CA LEU A 45 -24.11 15.00 -13.26
C LEU A 45 -23.78 16.33 -12.57
N ASN A 46 -23.69 16.30 -11.25
CA ASN A 46 -23.17 17.39 -10.42
C ASN A 46 -21.86 17.00 -9.70
N PHE A 47 -21.23 15.91 -10.13
CA PHE A 47 -19.95 15.41 -9.62
C PHE A 47 -19.06 14.94 -10.77
N GLY A 48 -17.75 14.85 -10.51
CA GLY A 48 -16.77 14.30 -11.45
C GLY A 48 -16.56 12.81 -11.26
N VAL A 49 -16.28 12.11 -12.35
CA VAL A 49 -15.77 10.72 -12.34
C VAL A 49 -14.37 10.73 -12.92
N ALA A 50 -13.44 10.13 -12.20
CA ALA A 50 -12.04 10.00 -12.62
C ALA A 50 -11.66 8.52 -12.67
N PHE A 51 -11.11 8.12 -13.80
CA PHE A 51 -10.49 6.82 -14.01
C PHE A 51 -8.99 7.04 -14.14
N PHE A 52 -8.23 6.61 -13.14
CA PHE A 52 -6.78 6.78 -13.09
C PHE A 52 -6.07 5.64 -13.79
N HIS A 53 -4.82 5.89 -14.18
CA HIS A 53 -3.90 4.90 -14.69
C HIS A 53 -2.68 4.86 -13.76
N ASP A 54 -1.94 3.75 -13.81
CA ASP A 54 -0.65 3.56 -13.12
C ASP A 54 -0.77 3.50 -11.59
N GLU A 55 -1.95 3.16 -11.05
CA GLU A 55 -2.18 2.96 -9.61
C GLU A 55 -1.24 1.86 -9.09
N GLU A 56 -1.16 0.75 -9.82
CA GLU A 56 -0.46 -0.50 -9.43
C GLU A 56 1.08 -0.39 -9.44
N ILE A 57 1.60 0.78 -9.80
CA ILE A 57 3.04 1.03 -9.99
C ILE A 57 3.47 2.29 -9.22
N GLY A 58 2.74 3.40 -9.34
CA GLY A 58 3.18 4.66 -8.73
C GLY A 58 2.15 5.78 -8.62
N GLY A 59 0.89 5.57 -9.00
CA GLY A 59 -0.20 6.52 -8.77
C GLY A 59 -0.11 7.82 -9.59
N LYS A 60 0.63 7.86 -10.70
CA LYS A 60 0.85 9.11 -11.44
C LYS A 60 -0.44 9.76 -11.96
N GLY A 61 -1.43 8.94 -12.34
CA GLY A 61 -2.72 9.44 -12.80
C GLY A 61 -3.44 10.28 -11.74
N SER A 62 -3.52 9.78 -10.50
CA SER A 62 -4.14 10.49 -9.38
C SER A 62 -3.27 11.63 -8.87
N GLU A 63 -1.94 11.53 -8.96
CA GLU A 63 -1.01 12.60 -8.62
C GLU A 63 -1.28 13.86 -9.46
N ILE A 64 -1.21 13.72 -10.79
CA ILE A 64 -1.42 14.82 -11.75
C ILE A 64 -2.82 15.39 -11.60
N PHE A 65 -3.83 14.52 -11.47
CA PHE A 65 -5.21 14.93 -11.27
C PHE A 65 -5.38 15.75 -9.99
N SER A 66 -4.83 15.30 -8.87
CA SER A 66 -4.96 15.94 -7.56
C SER A 66 -4.36 17.34 -7.58
N GLN A 67 -3.16 17.49 -8.14
CA GLN A 67 -2.49 18.78 -8.27
C GLN A 67 -3.27 19.77 -9.14
N ARG A 68 -3.91 19.28 -10.22
CA ARG A 68 -4.64 20.11 -11.19
C ARG A 68 -6.05 20.49 -10.72
N TYR A 69 -6.84 19.52 -10.27
CA TYR A 69 -8.28 19.71 -10.05
C TYR A 69 -8.67 19.94 -8.60
N LYS A 70 -7.81 19.53 -7.64
CA LYS A 70 -7.98 19.75 -6.19
C LYS A 70 -9.41 19.47 -5.69
N PRO A 71 -9.94 18.24 -5.89
CA PRO A 71 -11.28 17.89 -5.43
C PRO A 71 -11.38 18.00 -3.90
N LYS A 72 -12.52 18.49 -3.40
CA LYS A 72 -12.72 18.64 -1.94
C LYS A 72 -13.12 17.34 -1.25
N LYS A 73 -13.83 16.45 -1.96
CA LYS A 73 -14.36 15.19 -1.47
C LYS A 73 -14.25 14.13 -2.56
N ALA A 74 -13.90 12.91 -2.19
CA ALA A 74 -13.81 11.81 -3.14
C ALA A 74 -14.18 10.46 -2.50
N ILE A 75 -14.86 9.63 -3.27
CA ILE A 75 -14.95 8.19 -2.99
C ILE A 75 -13.99 7.52 -3.97
N VAL A 76 -12.98 6.85 -3.45
CA VAL A 76 -12.06 6.00 -4.20
C VAL A 76 -12.62 4.57 -4.12
N MET A 77 -12.87 3.97 -5.27
CA MET A 77 -13.57 2.70 -5.33
C MET A 77 -12.61 1.54 -5.49
N GLU A 78 -12.08 1.08 -4.35
CA GLU A 78 -11.28 -0.14 -4.23
C GLU A 78 -12.04 -1.28 -3.53
N PRO A 79 -11.58 -2.53 -3.67
CA PRO A 79 -12.24 -3.68 -3.07
C PRO A 79 -12.19 -3.65 -1.55
N THR A 80 -13.35 -3.39 -0.94
CA THR A 80 -13.53 -3.24 0.52
C THR A 80 -14.67 -4.10 1.05
N ASN A 81 -15.19 -5.01 0.23
CA ASN A 81 -16.35 -5.85 0.51
C ASN A 81 -17.56 -5.01 0.94
N LEU A 82 -17.76 -3.84 0.29
CA LEU A 82 -18.79 -2.86 0.62
C LEU A 82 -18.75 -2.37 2.08
N THR A 83 -17.58 -2.43 2.72
CA THR A 83 -17.33 -1.76 4.00
C THR A 83 -16.71 -0.39 3.75
N ILE A 84 -17.01 0.58 4.61
CA ILE A 84 -16.44 1.93 4.49
C ILE A 84 -15.04 1.91 5.09
N ALA A 85 -14.02 1.94 4.24
CA ALA A 85 -12.63 2.05 4.67
C ALA A 85 -12.27 3.53 4.88
N ASN A 86 -12.49 4.01 6.11
CA ASN A 86 -12.28 5.41 6.50
C ASN A 86 -10.99 5.64 7.29
N VAL A 87 -10.27 4.58 7.66
CA VAL A 87 -8.98 4.65 8.34
C VAL A 87 -7.91 4.16 7.38
N HIS A 88 -7.07 5.05 6.89
CA HIS A 88 -6.04 4.76 5.89
C HIS A 88 -4.69 4.65 6.58
N TYR A 89 -4.02 3.52 6.38
CA TYR A 89 -2.73 3.26 6.98
C TYR A 89 -1.62 4.03 6.25
N GLY A 90 -0.56 4.35 6.99
CA GLY A 90 0.68 4.85 6.41
C GLY A 90 1.60 3.70 5.99
N GLY A 91 2.50 4.03 5.07
CA GLY A 91 3.48 3.10 4.51
C GLY A 91 4.88 3.68 4.57
N LEU A 92 5.85 2.83 4.86
CA LEU A 92 7.28 3.12 4.71
C LEU A 92 7.93 1.87 4.13
N GLU A 93 8.57 2.02 2.98
CA GLU A 93 9.34 0.97 2.35
C GLU A 93 10.79 1.40 2.22
N VAL A 94 11.72 0.59 2.74
CA VAL A 94 13.15 0.89 2.73
C VAL A 94 13.96 -0.28 2.20
N PHE A 95 15.07 0.05 1.55
CA PHE A 95 16.18 -0.86 1.34
C PHE A 95 17.19 -0.70 2.48
N LEU A 96 17.62 -1.84 3.02
CA LEU A 96 18.72 -1.97 3.96
C LEU A 96 19.89 -2.59 3.21
N GLU A 97 21.01 -1.88 3.15
CA GLU A 97 22.28 -2.40 2.63
C GLU A 97 23.25 -2.60 3.80
N VAL A 98 23.62 -3.85 4.04
CA VAL A 98 24.41 -4.29 5.18
C VAL A 98 25.75 -4.80 4.69
N SER A 99 26.82 -4.31 5.30
CA SER A 99 28.19 -4.74 5.03
C SER A 99 28.74 -5.60 6.18
N GLY A 100 29.59 -6.54 5.80
CA GLY A 100 30.29 -7.46 6.67
C GLY A 100 31.78 -7.54 6.31
N ILE A 101 32.41 -8.63 6.75
CA ILE A 101 33.82 -8.92 6.50
C ILE A 101 33.92 -10.38 6.09
N SER A 102 34.41 -10.62 4.88
CA SER A 102 34.57 -11.98 4.35
C SER A 102 35.67 -12.74 5.11
N SER A 103 35.39 -14.00 5.44
CA SER A 103 36.37 -14.93 6.01
C SER A 103 36.05 -16.36 5.58
N HIS A 104 36.98 -17.28 5.78
CA HIS A 104 36.70 -18.70 5.60
C HIS A 104 35.61 -19.15 6.58
N GLY A 105 34.65 -19.93 6.13
CA GLY A 105 33.47 -20.35 6.91
C GLY A 105 33.80 -21.16 8.16
N SER A 106 34.99 -21.77 8.22
CA SER A 106 35.51 -22.42 9.44
C SER A 106 36.12 -21.46 10.45
N CYS A 107 36.24 -20.17 10.12
CA CYS A 107 36.81 -19.11 10.94
C CYS A 107 35.82 -17.95 11.10
N PRO A 108 34.60 -18.20 11.65
CA PRO A 108 33.56 -17.17 11.77
C PRO A 108 34.03 -15.97 12.60
N ASP A 109 34.84 -16.20 13.64
CA ASP A 109 35.38 -15.14 14.52
C ASP A 109 36.31 -14.13 13.81
N LYS A 110 36.73 -14.44 12.57
CA LYS A 110 37.57 -13.55 11.74
C LYS A 110 36.77 -12.77 10.70
N GLY A 111 35.46 -13.00 10.61
CA GLY A 111 34.57 -12.34 9.67
C GLY A 111 33.39 -11.68 10.37
N GLU A 112 32.55 -11.04 9.58
CA GLU A 112 31.30 -10.45 10.05
C GLU A 112 30.22 -10.79 9.04
N ASN A 113 29.26 -11.64 9.42
CA ASN A 113 28.24 -12.14 8.50
C ASN A 113 27.17 -11.07 8.22
N ALA A 114 27.14 -10.54 7.00
CA ALA A 114 26.19 -9.49 6.61
C ALA A 114 24.73 -9.96 6.60
N ILE A 115 24.47 -11.24 6.31
CA ILE A 115 23.11 -11.81 6.32
C ILE A 115 22.57 -11.86 7.75
N GLU A 116 23.38 -12.37 8.69
CA GLU A 116 22.98 -12.47 10.10
C GLU A 116 22.74 -11.09 10.71
N LYS A 117 23.62 -10.12 10.44
CA LYS A 117 23.41 -8.72 10.82
C LYS A 117 22.11 -8.15 10.26
N CYS A 118 21.80 -8.42 8.99
CA CYS A 118 20.55 -7.96 8.37
C CYS A 118 19.33 -8.56 9.08
N ILE A 119 19.36 -9.86 9.38
CA ILE A 119 18.30 -10.55 10.12
C ILE A 119 18.14 -9.95 11.54
N GLU A 120 19.24 -9.66 12.23
CA GLU A 120 19.22 -9.03 13.56
C GLU A 120 18.59 -7.63 13.52
N LEU A 121 18.96 -6.81 12.53
CA LEU A 121 18.39 -5.47 12.32
C LEU A 121 16.88 -5.54 12.11
N ILE A 122 16.42 -6.42 11.22
CA ILE A 122 14.99 -6.65 10.97
C ILE A 122 14.29 -7.16 12.24
N GLY A 123 14.93 -8.08 12.99
CA GLY A 123 14.44 -8.57 14.27
C GLY A 123 14.29 -7.46 15.31
N THR A 124 15.22 -6.51 15.34
CA THR A 124 15.17 -5.32 16.21
C THR A 124 14.03 -4.39 15.80
N MET A 125 13.85 -4.13 14.50
CA MET A 125 12.75 -3.32 13.98
C MET A 125 11.38 -3.92 14.34
N ARG A 126 11.23 -5.25 14.28
CA ARG A 126 9.99 -5.94 14.70
C ARG A 126 9.64 -5.70 16.16
N LYS A 127 10.62 -5.45 17.03
CA LYS A 127 10.39 -5.16 18.46
C LYS A 127 9.85 -3.74 18.71
N LEU A 128 9.84 -2.85 17.70
CA LEU A 128 9.24 -1.52 17.84
C LEU A 128 7.73 -1.59 18.11
N ASN A 129 7.05 -2.65 17.66
CA ASN A 129 5.60 -2.87 17.83
C ASN A 129 4.72 -1.67 17.38
N LYS A 130 5.25 -0.81 16.51
CA LYS A 130 4.57 0.37 15.95
C LYS A 130 3.98 0.11 14.56
N ALA A 131 4.55 -0.82 13.82
CA ALA A 131 4.15 -1.13 12.46
C ALA A 131 4.04 -2.65 12.27
N LYS A 132 3.18 -3.07 11.34
CA LYS A 132 3.26 -4.40 10.74
C LYS A 132 4.43 -4.39 9.75
N ILE A 133 5.41 -5.26 9.98
CA ILE A 133 6.65 -5.28 9.21
C ILE A 133 6.70 -6.54 8.36
N SER A 134 6.96 -6.37 7.06
CA SER A 134 7.14 -7.46 6.11
C SER A 134 8.45 -7.30 5.33
N THR A 135 9.26 -8.35 5.30
CA THR A 135 10.47 -8.39 4.45
C THR A 135 10.06 -8.95 3.10
N GLN A 136 10.08 -8.12 2.06
CA GLN A 136 9.59 -8.47 0.72
C GLN A 136 10.70 -8.93 -0.24
N PHE A 137 11.95 -8.67 0.12
CA PHE A 137 13.12 -9.11 -0.64
C PHE A 137 14.32 -9.21 0.30
N ILE A 138 15.14 -10.23 0.11
CA ILE A 138 16.45 -10.34 0.74
C ILE A 138 17.40 -11.06 -0.21
N MET A 139 18.59 -10.51 -0.38
CA MET A 139 19.65 -11.06 -1.23
C MET A 139 20.99 -10.86 -0.52
N GLY A 140 21.74 -11.94 -0.38
CA GLY A 140 23.06 -11.97 0.23
C GLY A 140 23.63 -13.38 0.09
N GLY A 141 24.94 -13.52 0.29
CA GLY A 141 25.64 -14.78 0.03
C GLY A 141 26.69 -14.65 -1.06
N ASN A 142 27.73 -15.47 -0.98
CA ASN A 142 28.79 -15.56 -1.98
C ASN A 142 28.55 -16.77 -2.88
N ARG A 143 29.14 -16.79 -4.09
CA ARG A 143 29.04 -17.95 -4.99
C ARG A 143 30.06 -19.03 -4.63
N GLU A 144 31.12 -18.63 -3.94
CA GLU A 144 32.20 -19.47 -3.46
C GLU A 144 31.78 -20.24 -2.22
N ASP A 145 32.10 -21.53 -2.19
CA ASP A 145 31.87 -22.37 -1.01
C ASP A 145 32.73 -21.90 0.18
N TYR A 146 32.18 -22.07 1.39
CA TYR A 146 32.88 -21.82 2.65
C TYR A 146 33.37 -20.38 2.84
N VAL A 147 32.61 -19.38 2.38
CA VAL A 147 32.92 -17.96 2.63
C VAL A 147 31.80 -17.30 3.44
N ILE A 148 32.17 -16.59 4.52
CA ILE A 148 31.25 -15.72 5.26
C ILE A 148 30.85 -14.54 4.37
N PRO A 149 29.55 -14.29 4.12
CA PRO A 149 29.12 -13.23 3.22
C PRO A 149 29.32 -11.84 3.82
N ASP A 150 29.88 -10.93 3.03
CA ASP A 150 30.18 -9.55 3.43
C ASP A 150 29.17 -8.52 2.90
N HIS A 151 28.14 -8.97 2.17
CA HIS A 151 27.10 -8.07 1.65
C HIS A 151 25.71 -8.71 1.72
N CYS A 152 24.72 -7.90 2.12
CA CYS A 152 23.31 -8.26 2.11
C CYS A 152 22.44 -7.03 1.84
N ILE A 153 21.47 -7.16 0.94
CA ILE A 153 20.42 -6.17 0.68
C ILE A 153 19.07 -6.78 1.09
N ALA A 154 18.27 -6.03 1.85
CA ALA A 154 16.88 -6.38 2.13
C ALA A 154 15.92 -5.23 1.81
N ARG A 155 14.72 -5.55 1.31
CA ARG A 155 13.61 -4.61 1.15
C ARG A 155 12.56 -4.90 2.21
N VAL A 156 12.28 -3.92 3.04
CA VAL A 156 11.40 -4.06 4.21
C VAL A 156 10.29 -3.03 4.12
N ASN A 157 9.05 -3.52 4.18
CA ASN A 157 7.83 -2.71 4.21
C ASN A 157 7.30 -2.60 5.64
N PHE A 158 6.86 -1.41 6.01
CA PHE A 158 6.28 -1.06 7.29
C PHE A 158 4.91 -0.45 7.03
N GLN A 159 3.87 -1.05 7.61
CA GLN A 159 2.50 -0.56 7.55
C GLN A 159 2.06 -0.14 8.96
N PHE A 160 1.61 1.09 9.12
CA PHE A 160 1.34 1.67 10.44
C PHE A 160 0.03 2.48 10.48
N ALA A 161 -0.55 2.58 11.67
CA ALA A 161 -1.78 3.33 11.89
C ALA A 161 -1.57 4.84 11.64
N PRO A 162 -2.62 5.59 11.27
CA PRO A 162 -2.52 7.03 10.96
C PRO A 162 -2.08 7.91 12.13
N SER A 163 -2.11 7.40 13.36
CA SER A 163 -1.57 8.07 14.55
C SER A 163 -0.05 8.16 14.56
N ILE A 164 0.65 7.34 13.77
CA ILE A 164 2.11 7.29 13.69
C ILE A 164 2.57 8.10 12.48
N LYS A 165 3.58 8.94 12.69
CA LYS A 165 4.18 9.75 11.63
C LYS A 165 5.34 9.02 10.99
N VAL A 166 5.40 9.05 9.66
CA VAL A 166 6.42 8.35 8.89
C VAL A 166 7.82 8.86 9.22
N GLU A 167 7.95 10.13 9.56
CA GLU A 167 9.21 10.77 9.96
C GLU A 167 9.73 10.20 11.29
N GLU A 168 8.83 9.93 12.24
CA GLU A 168 9.18 9.30 13.53
C GLU A 168 9.66 7.87 13.32
N LEU A 169 8.89 7.07 12.56
CA LEU A 169 9.24 5.68 12.29
C LEU A 169 10.54 5.56 11.49
N LEU A 170 10.75 6.41 10.49
CA LEU A 170 11.99 6.47 9.72
C LEU A 170 13.16 6.88 10.61
N GLY A 171 12.96 7.79 11.55
CA GLY A 171 13.95 8.15 12.57
C GLY A 171 14.39 6.96 13.41
N GLU A 172 13.45 6.13 13.86
CA GLU A 172 13.76 4.91 14.62
C GLU A 172 14.47 3.85 13.77
N VAL A 173 14.05 3.66 12.52
CA VAL A 173 14.72 2.75 11.58
C VAL A 173 16.17 3.20 11.34
N ASN A 174 16.39 4.49 11.15
CA ASN A 174 17.74 5.06 10.98
C ASN A 174 18.59 4.91 12.24
N ALA A 175 18.02 5.13 13.42
CA ALA A 175 18.71 4.94 14.69
C ALA A 175 19.11 3.48 14.91
N ILE A 176 18.23 2.53 14.59
CA ILE A 176 18.56 1.10 14.60
C ILE A 176 19.71 0.80 13.63
N CYS A 177 19.67 1.35 12.42
CA CYS A 177 20.68 1.07 11.38
C CYS A 177 21.99 1.84 11.55
N GLN A 178 22.07 2.80 12.47
CA GLN A 178 23.21 3.70 12.59
C GLN A 178 24.54 2.94 12.76
N GLY A 179 25.47 3.16 11.82
CA GLY A 179 26.78 2.48 11.79
C GLY A 179 26.73 0.98 11.43
N ARG A 180 25.55 0.43 11.14
CA ARG A 180 25.34 -1.02 10.88
C ARG A 180 24.80 -1.30 9.47
N ALA A 181 24.02 -0.38 8.92
CA ALA A 181 23.45 -0.50 7.58
C ALA A 181 23.21 0.87 6.95
N LYS A 182 23.26 0.94 5.62
CA LYS A 182 22.77 2.08 4.85
C LYS A 182 21.28 1.89 4.59
N VAL A 183 20.48 2.89 4.92
CA VAL A 183 19.04 2.90 4.68
C VAL A 183 18.75 3.77 3.46
N THR A 184 17.97 3.26 2.51
CA THR A 184 17.46 4.03 1.36
C THR A 184 15.94 3.91 1.32
N VAL A 185 15.23 5.02 1.37
CA VAL A 185 13.77 5.04 1.28
C VAL A 185 13.35 4.81 -0.16
N LYS A 186 12.50 3.80 -0.38
CA LYS A 186 11.86 3.54 -1.67
C LYS A 186 10.54 4.31 -1.78
N GLU A 187 9.72 4.25 -0.74
CA GLU A 187 8.43 4.93 -0.67
C GLU A 187 8.09 5.27 0.78
N CYS A 188 7.40 6.40 0.99
CA CYS A 188 6.90 6.77 2.30
C CYS A 188 5.66 7.66 2.19
N PHE A 189 4.64 7.39 3.01
CA PHE A 189 3.44 8.21 3.10
C PHE A 189 2.78 8.07 4.48
N ASN A 190 2.18 9.16 4.95
CA ASN A 190 1.42 9.19 6.20
C ASN A 190 -0.01 8.66 5.98
N GLY A 191 -0.50 7.89 6.94
CA GLY A 191 -1.92 7.51 7.00
C GLY A 191 -2.82 8.69 7.36
N PHE A 192 -4.12 8.54 7.17
CA PHE A 192 -5.12 9.55 7.53
C PHE A 192 -6.48 8.92 7.88
N ILE A 193 -7.38 9.73 8.42
CA ILE A 193 -8.77 9.31 8.71
C ILE A 193 -9.71 10.19 7.90
N SER A 194 -10.61 9.57 7.14
CA SER A 194 -11.64 10.25 6.33
C SER A 194 -12.65 10.97 7.23
N GLY A 195 -13.08 12.15 6.80
CA GLY A 195 -13.97 13.05 7.53
C GLY A 195 -15.44 13.00 7.06
N GLU A 196 -15.93 14.12 6.55
CA GLU A 196 -17.33 14.34 6.15
C GLU A 196 -17.80 13.39 5.04
N THR A 197 -16.92 13.02 4.09
CA THR A 197 -17.26 12.10 3.00
C THR A 197 -17.73 10.75 3.52
N THR A 198 -17.18 10.27 4.64
CA THR A 198 -17.65 9.07 5.36
C THR A 198 -19.13 9.19 5.73
N ASN A 199 -19.55 10.34 6.26
CA ASN A 199 -20.94 10.56 6.69
C ASN A 199 -21.91 10.62 5.50
N ILE A 200 -21.47 11.17 4.37
CA ILE A 200 -22.24 11.17 3.12
C ILE A 200 -22.47 9.73 2.66
N LEU A 201 -21.43 8.91 2.66
CA LEU A 201 -21.51 7.50 2.27
C LEU A 201 -22.39 6.69 3.22
N VAL A 202 -22.28 6.89 4.54
CA VAL A 202 -23.18 6.25 5.53
C VAL A 202 -24.66 6.56 5.24
N LYS A 203 -24.98 7.82 4.91
CA LYS A 203 -26.36 8.22 4.56
C LYS A 203 -26.81 7.54 3.27
N ALA A 204 -25.95 7.48 2.26
CA ALA A 204 -26.24 6.84 0.98
C ALA A 204 -26.50 5.32 1.14
N LEU A 205 -25.68 4.61 1.91
CA LEU A 205 -25.87 3.18 2.19
C LEU A 205 -27.18 2.91 2.92
N LYS A 206 -27.51 3.71 3.93
CA LYS A 206 -28.80 3.60 4.65
C LYS A 206 -29.99 3.84 3.72
N ALA A 207 -29.91 4.85 2.85
CA ALA A 207 -30.97 5.15 1.88
C ALA A 207 -31.14 4.01 0.85
N ALA A 208 -30.07 3.30 0.53
CA ALA A 208 -30.09 2.12 -0.34
C ALA A 208 -30.54 0.83 0.39
N GLY A 209 -30.86 0.88 1.69
CA GLY A 209 -31.22 -0.30 2.49
C GLY A 209 -30.05 -1.24 2.79
N LEU A 210 -28.81 -0.78 2.62
CA LEU A 210 -27.61 -1.57 2.86
C LEU A 210 -27.13 -1.43 4.31
N LYS A 211 -26.54 -2.51 4.84
CA LYS A 211 -25.90 -2.50 6.15
C LYS A 211 -24.66 -1.60 6.10
N VAL A 212 -24.52 -0.73 7.09
CA VAL A 212 -23.31 0.07 7.28
C VAL A 212 -22.32 -0.73 8.09
N ALA A 213 -21.12 -0.91 7.54
CA ALA A 213 -19.97 -1.50 8.19
C ALA A 213 -18.72 -0.67 7.89
N PHE A 214 -17.76 -0.68 8.80
CA PHE A 214 -16.51 0.07 8.68
C PHE A 214 -15.33 -0.89 8.65
N SER A 215 -14.28 -0.49 7.96
CA SER A 215 -13.01 -1.20 7.89
C SER A 215 -11.85 -0.21 7.82
N GLU A 216 -10.65 -0.76 7.74
CA GLU A 216 -9.40 -0.02 7.56
C GLU A 216 -8.87 -0.30 6.16
N MET A 217 -8.17 0.66 5.56
CA MET A 217 -7.43 0.49 4.32
C MET A 217 -5.95 0.30 4.64
N PRO A 218 -5.44 -0.95 4.65
CA PRO A 218 -4.06 -1.23 4.98
C PRO A 218 -3.08 -0.90 3.83
N SER A 219 -3.55 -1.00 2.57
CA SER A 219 -2.73 -0.76 1.38
C SER A 219 -2.70 0.71 0.97
N TRP A 220 -1.71 1.05 0.16
CA TRP A 220 -1.74 2.30 -0.60
C TRP A 220 -2.92 2.26 -1.58
N THR A 221 -3.53 3.43 -1.81
CA THR A 221 -4.55 3.65 -2.87
C THR A 221 -4.41 5.09 -3.37
N ASP A 222 -5.06 5.41 -4.49
CA ASP A 222 -5.18 6.78 -5.00
C ASP A 222 -5.76 7.79 -3.98
N ALA A 223 -6.42 7.32 -2.91
CA ALA A 223 -6.90 8.16 -1.82
C ALA A 223 -5.75 8.90 -1.10
N ILE A 224 -4.55 8.31 -1.05
CA ILE A 224 -3.34 8.91 -0.47
C ILE A 224 -2.95 10.17 -1.24
N ASN A 225 -2.90 10.09 -2.57
CA ASN A 225 -2.59 11.24 -3.43
C ASN A 225 -3.65 12.34 -3.33
N LEU A 226 -4.93 11.96 -3.39
CA LEU A 226 -6.04 12.89 -3.23
C LEU A 226 -5.97 13.62 -1.88
N TYR A 227 -5.71 12.90 -0.80
CA TYR A 227 -5.61 13.49 0.53
C TYR A 227 -4.43 14.46 0.65
N HIS A 228 -3.20 14.00 0.35
CA HIS A 228 -1.99 14.78 0.60
C HIS A 228 -1.75 15.90 -0.42
N LEU A 229 -2.15 15.73 -1.69
CA LEU A 229 -1.85 16.68 -2.76
C LEU A 229 -3.00 17.67 -3.03
N ALA A 230 -4.24 17.27 -2.74
CA ALA A 230 -5.43 18.09 -2.97
C ALA A 230 -6.14 18.55 -1.69
N ALA A 231 -5.67 18.13 -0.50
CA ALA A 231 -6.42 18.28 0.75
C ALA A 231 -7.86 17.73 0.63
N CYS A 232 -8.01 16.65 -0.14
CA CYS A 232 -9.28 16.01 -0.40
C CYS A 232 -9.72 15.18 0.80
N ASP A 233 -10.96 15.31 1.22
CA ASP A 233 -11.58 14.36 2.14
C ASP A 233 -11.98 13.09 1.36
N ALA A 234 -11.02 12.18 1.23
CA ALA A 234 -11.16 10.93 0.49
C ALA A 234 -11.56 9.77 1.40
N VAL A 235 -12.46 8.90 0.94
CA VAL A 235 -12.82 7.62 1.60
C VAL A 235 -12.74 6.49 0.58
N VAL A 236 -12.38 5.28 1.02
CA VAL A 236 -12.33 4.12 0.13
C VAL A 236 -13.55 3.22 0.35
N PHE A 237 -14.22 2.85 -0.75
CA PHE A 237 -15.43 2.03 -0.73
C PHE A 237 -15.72 1.42 -2.10
N GLY A 238 -15.90 0.10 -2.17
CA GLY A 238 -16.11 -0.60 -3.42
C GLY A 238 -16.44 -2.09 -3.25
N PRO A 239 -16.93 -2.73 -4.32
CA PRO A 239 -17.25 -4.16 -4.33
C PRO A 239 -16.00 -5.04 -4.32
N GLY A 240 -16.16 -6.29 -3.85
CA GLY A 240 -15.08 -7.28 -3.85
C GLY A 240 -14.13 -7.15 -2.65
N GLU A 241 -13.36 -8.18 -2.37
CA GLU A 241 -12.42 -8.23 -1.24
C GLU A 241 -11.00 -8.42 -1.77
N LEU A 242 -10.04 -7.64 -1.25
CA LEU A 242 -8.62 -7.72 -1.63
C LEU A 242 -7.95 -9.05 -1.21
N SER A 243 -8.52 -9.77 -0.25
CA SER A 243 -7.91 -10.95 0.39
C SER A 243 -8.10 -12.29 -0.36
N GLN A 244 -8.58 -12.25 -1.61
CA GLN A 244 -8.95 -13.45 -2.39
C GLN A 244 -7.77 -14.16 -3.07
#